data_AF-A0A2E2IT66-F1
#
_entry.id   AF-A0A2E2IT66-F1
#
_cell.length_a   1.000
_cell.length_b   1.000
_cell.length_c   1.000
_cell.angle_alpha   90.00
_cell.angle_beta   90.00
_cell.angle_gamma   90.00
#
_symmetry.space_group_name_H-M   'P 1'
#
loop_
_entity.id
_entity.type
_entity.pdbx_description
1 polymer ?
#
loop_
_entity_poly.entity_id
_entity_poly.type
_entity_poly.pdbx_seq_one_letter_code
_entity_poly.pdbx_strand_id
1 'polypeptide(L)'
;MLIIAAVIGGFIGVWIMQALIDWGILSRVMDDPLKGKILSTVAAYFILVLLSALNSNSVNGFFIYLPGAVLVGIIGIFSARKIQARIDALDESSTFE
;
A
#
# COMPACT_ATOMS: atom_id res chain seq x y z
N MET A 1 -23.31 -2.23 12.55
CA MET A 1 -22.43 -3.41 12.55
C MET A 1 -21.87 -3.74 11.17
N LEU A 2 -22.69 -3.80 10.11
CA LEU A 2 -22.23 -4.09 8.73
C LEU A 2 -21.22 -3.09 8.15
N ILE A 3 -21.37 -1.79 8.42
CA ILE A 3 -20.45 -0.75 7.90
C ILE A 3 -19.04 -0.89 8.49
N ILE A 4 -18.94 -1.14 9.80
CA ILE A 4 -17.64 -1.33 10.47
C ILE A 4 -16.93 -2.57 9.92
N ALA A 5 -17.66 -3.67 9.73
CA ALA A 5 -17.11 -4.89 9.13
C ALA A 5 -16.64 -4.66 7.68
N ALA A 6 -17.40 -3.90 6.88
CA ALA A 6 -17.01 -3.56 5.52
C ALA A 6 -15.75 -2.68 5.47
N VAL A 7 -15.63 -1.70 6.37
CA VAL A 7 -14.45 -0.83 6.47
C VAL A 7 -13.22 -1.62 6.93
N ILE A 8 -13.35 -2.49 7.95
CA ILE A 8 -12.26 -3.35 8.41
C ILE A 8 -11.84 -4.33 7.31
N GLY A 9 -12.80 -4.98 6.64
CA GLY A 9 -12.54 -5.86 5.51
C GLY A 9 -11.86 -5.14 4.35
N GLY A 10 -12.28 -3.89 4.07
CA GLY A 10 -11.65 -3.03 3.08
C GLY A 10 -10.20 -2.70 3.42
N PHE A 11 -9.92 -2.34 4.67
CA PHE A 11 -8.57 -2.11 5.16
C PHE A 11 -7.67 -3.34 5.04
N ILE A 12 -8.14 -4.50 5.54
CA ILE A 12 -7.38 -5.76 5.48
C ILE A 12 -7.12 -6.16 4.02
N GLY A 13 -8.13 -6.02 3.15
CA GLY A 13 -8.00 -6.31 1.73
C GLY A 13 -6.89 -5.48 1.09
N VAL A 14 -6.91 -4.15 1.28
CA VAL A 14 -5.87 -3.26 0.72
C VAL A 14 -4.49 -3.60 1.27
N TRP A 15 -4.39 -3.86 2.57
CA TRP A 15 -3.13 -4.21 3.21
C TRP A 15 -2.51 -5.50 2.65
N ILE A 16 -3.31 -6.58 2.50
CA ILE A 16 -2.85 -7.84 1.93
C ILE A 16 -2.43 -7.64 0.47
N MET A 17 -3.28 -6.99 -0.32
CA MET A 17 -3.00 -6.79 -1.75
C MET A 17 -1.76 -5.94 -1.97
N GLN A 18 -1.56 -4.89 -1.16
CA GLN A 18 -0.35 -4.09 -1.20
C GLN A 18 0.89 -4.91 -0.86
N ALA A 19 0.83 -5.76 0.17
CA ALA A 19 1.94 -6.63 0.54
C ALA A 19 2.30 -7.62 -0.59
N LEU A 20 1.30 -8.16 -1.30
CA LEU A 20 1.51 -9.03 -2.46
C LEU A 20 2.19 -8.30 -3.61
N ILE A 21 1.79 -7.06 -3.90
CA ILE A 21 2.38 -6.23 -4.97
C ILE A 21 3.81 -5.83 -4.61
N ASP A 22 4.03 -5.43 -3.36
CA ASP A 22 5.37 -5.10 -2.86
C ASP A 22 6.30 -6.33 -2.97
N TRP A 23 5.82 -7.50 -2.56
CA TRP A 23 6.61 -8.73 -2.62
C TRP A 23 6.88 -9.19 -4.05
N GLY A 24 5.86 -9.21 -4.91
CA GLY A 24 5.94 -9.81 -6.24
C GLY A 24 6.51 -8.90 -7.33
N ILE A 25 6.23 -7.59 -7.25
CA ILE A 25 6.50 -6.64 -8.34
C ILE A 25 7.51 -5.59 -7.90
N LEU A 26 7.19 -4.83 -6.85
CA LEU A 26 7.94 -3.60 -6.57
C LEU A 26 9.30 -3.84 -5.91
N SER A 27 9.45 -4.91 -5.12
CA SER A 27 10.76 -5.33 -4.58
C SER A 27 11.81 -5.61 -5.65
N ARG A 28 11.40 -5.82 -6.91
CA ARG A 28 12.30 -6.13 -8.04
C ARG A 28 12.49 -4.99 -9.03
N VAL A 29 11.63 -3.98 -8.99
CA VAL A 29 11.53 -2.96 -10.04
C VAL A 29 11.84 -1.56 -9.53
N MET A 30 11.66 -1.28 -8.24
CA MET A 30 11.83 0.06 -7.68
C MET A 30 12.81 0.09 -6.52
N ASP A 31 13.86 0.90 -6.69
CA ASP A 31 14.87 1.16 -5.67
C ASP A 31 14.41 2.21 -4.64
N ASP A 32 13.46 3.09 -5.01
CA ASP A 32 12.92 4.13 -4.13
C ASP A 32 11.80 3.56 -3.23
N PRO A 33 12.02 3.44 -1.90
CA PRO A 33 11.07 2.83 -0.99
C PRO A 33 9.79 3.66 -0.82
N LEU A 34 9.87 4.99 -0.97
CA LEU A 34 8.72 5.87 -0.80
C LEU A 34 7.79 5.78 -2.00
N LYS A 35 8.35 5.92 -3.21
CA LYS A 35 7.57 5.79 -4.44
C LYS A 35 7.00 4.38 -4.57
N GLY A 36 7.77 3.36 -4.17
CA GLY A 36 7.33 1.97 -4.19
C GLY A 36 6.07 1.78 -3.34
N LYS A 37 6.08 2.26 -2.10
CA LYS A 37 4.91 2.15 -1.20
C LYS A 37 3.68 2.90 -1.70
N ILE A 38 3.84 4.09 -2.27
CA ILE A 38 2.71 4.83 -2.83
C ILE A 38 2.11 4.07 -4.01
N LEU A 39 2.96 3.60 -4.92
CA LEU A 39 2.51 2.90 -6.13
C LEU A 39 1.83 1.57 -5.79
N SER A 40 2.36 0.77 -4.86
CA SER A 40 1.69 -0.47 -4.44
C SER A 40 0.36 -0.22 -3.76
N THR A 41 0.26 0.83 -2.94
CA THR A 41 -1.01 1.19 -2.29
C THR A 41 -2.07 1.56 -3.34
N VAL A 42 -1.71 2.39 -4.31
CA VAL A 42 -2.61 2.82 -5.40
C VAL A 42 -3.01 1.62 -6.26
N ALA A 43 -2.05 0.78 -6.65
CA ALA A 43 -2.31 -0.41 -7.44
C ALA A 43 -3.21 -1.41 -6.70
N ALA A 44 -2.95 -1.66 -5.41
CA ALA A 44 -3.76 -2.52 -4.55
C ALA A 44 -5.20 -2.04 -4.47
N TYR A 45 -5.40 -0.73 -4.27
CA TYR A 45 -6.72 -0.11 -4.27
C TYR A 45 -7.46 -0.34 -5.59
N PHE A 46 -6.83 -0.02 -6.73
CA PHE A 46 -7.47 -0.19 -8.03
C PHE A 46 -7.83 -1.65 -8.33
N ILE A 47 -6.94 -2.60 -8.01
CA ILE A 47 -7.21 -4.03 -8.19
C ILE A 47 -8.43 -4.46 -7.38
N LEU A 48 -8.53 -4.05 -6.12
CA LEU A 48 -9.66 -4.41 -5.27
C LEU A 48 -10.98 -3.75 -5.71
N VAL A 49 -10.92 -2.50 -6.15
CA VAL A 49 -12.09 -1.82 -6.74
C VAL A 49 -12.57 -2.54 -7.99
N LEU A 50 -11.65 -2.94 -8.89
CA LEU A 50 -11.98 -3.69 -10.10
C LEU A 50 -12.56 -5.07 -9.77
N LEU A 51 -11.94 -5.83 -8.85
CA LEU A 51 -12.45 -7.13 -8.43
C LEU A 51 -13.85 -7.03 -7.81
N SER A 52 -14.09 -5.99 -7.01
CA SER A 52 -15.40 -5.72 -6.43
C SER A 52 -16.44 -5.37 -7.48
N ALA A 53 -16.07 -4.55 -8.47
CA ALA A 53 -16.94 -4.19 -9.58
C ALA A 53 -17.31 -5.42 -10.43
N LEU A 54 -16.34 -6.30 -10.70
CA LEU A 54 -16.58 -7.56 -11.44
C LEU A 54 -17.47 -8.53 -10.66
N ASN A 55 -17.31 -8.62 -9.34
CA ASN A 55 -18.08 -9.56 -8.52
C ASN A 55 -19.51 -9.09 -8.24
N SER A 56 -19.73 -7.77 -8.12
CA SER A 56 -21.00 -7.21 -7.65
C SER A 56 -21.75 -6.36 -8.67
N ASN A 57 -21.17 -6.13 -9.86
CA ASN A 57 -21.67 -5.16 -10.85
C ASN A 57 -21.99 -3.79 -10.24
N SER A 58 -21.20 -3.37 -9.25
CA SER A 58 -21.42 -2.13 -8.49
C SER A 58 -20.13 -1.35 -8.30
N VAL A 59 -20.24 -0.03 -8.34
CA VAL A 59 -19.14 0.91 -8.05
C VAL A 59 -18.93 1.12 -6.55
N ASN A 60 -19.74 0.51 -5.69
CA ASN A 60 -19.63 0.66 -4.24
C ASN A 60 -18.27 0.25 -3.69
N GLY A 61 -17.56 -0.67 -4.36
CA GLY A 61 -16.19 -1.04 -4.02
C GLY A 61 -15.25 0.16 -3.89
N PHE A 62 -15.44 1.19 -4.71
CA PHE A 62 -14.67 2.44 -4.64
C PHE A 62 -14.71 3.04 -3.22
N PHE A 63 -15.91 3.26 -2.68
CA PHE A 63 -16.08 3.88 -1.37
C PHE A 63 -15.75 2.95 -0.20
N ILE A 64 -15.83 1.63 -0.40
CA ILE A 64 -15.51 0.64 0.64
C ILE A 64 -14.00 0.55 0.87
N TYR A 65 -13.21 0.51 -0.21
CA TYR A 65 -11.75 0.34 -0.10
C TYR A 65 -11.00 1.67 0.08
N LEU A 66 -11.61 2.82 -0.24
CA LEU A 66 -10.94 4.12 -0.19
C LEU A 66 -10.42 4.47 1.23
N PRO A 67 -11.20 4.34 2.32
CA PRO A 67 -10.69 4.61 3.66
C PRO A 67 -9.52 3.69 4.04
N GLY A 68 -9.59 2.42 3.62
CA GLY A 68 -8.51 1.46 3.82
C GLY A 68 -7.23 1.87 3.11
N ALA A 69 -7.34 2.25 1.84
CA ALA A 69 -6.20 2.70 1.03
C ALA A 69 -5.55 3.97 1.59
N VAL A 70 -6.34 4.92 2.07
CA VAL A 70 -5.81 6.13 2.71
C VAL A 70 -5.01 5.77 3.97
N LEU A 71 -5.58 4.95 4.85
CA LEU A 71 -4.90 4.55 6.10
C LEU A 71 -3.61 3.76 5.83
N VAL A 72 -3.69 2.75 4.97
CA VAL A 72 -2.52 1.92 4.64
C VAL A 72 -1.46 2.76 3.91
N GLY A 73 -1.87 3.66 3.00
CA GLY A 73 -0.96 4.57 2.32
C GLY A 73 -0.22 5.52 3.25
N ILE A 74 -0.93 6.13 4.21
CA ILE A 74 -0.33 7.01 5.23
C ILE A 74 0.71 6.22 6.04
N ILE A 75 0.34 5.04 6.55
CA ILE A 75 1.25 4.18 7.33
C ILE A 75 2.46 3.77 6.48
N GLY A 76 2.23 3.42 5.22
CA GLY A 76 3.27 3.05 4.26
C GLY A 76 4.28 4.17 4.00
N ILE A 77 3.81 5.42 3.87
CA ILE A 77 4.67 6.60 3.70
C ILE A 77 5.55 6.81 4.94
N PHE A 78 4.98 6.74 6.15
CA PHE A 78 5.77 6.89 7.38
C PHE A 78 6.82 5.79 7.52
N SER A 79 6.45 4.55 7.18
CA SER A 79 7.36 3.42 7.18
C SER A 79 8.50 3.59 6.16
N ALA A 80 8.17 3.99 4.93
CA ALA A 80 9.15 4.21 3.87
C ALA A 80 10.15 5.32 4.21
N ARG A 81 9.68 6.45 4.74
CA ARG A 81 10.55 7.54 5.18
C ARG A 81 11.52 7.09 6.27
N LYS A 82 11.06 6.25 7.21
CA LYS A 82 11.92 5.69 8.26
C LYS A 82 12.98 4.73 7.69
N ILE A 83 12.65 3.99 6.63
CA ILE A 83 13.60 3.12 5.94
C ILE A 83 14.63 3.95 5.18
N GLN A 84 14.18 4.96 4.45
CA GLN A 84 15.07 5.87 3.69
C GLN A 84 16.08 6.56 4.61
N ALA A 85 15.62 7.13 5.73
CA ALA A 85 16.52 7.74 6.71
C ALA A 85 17.56 6.77 7.30
N ARG A 86 17.27 5.46 7.36
CA ARG A 86 18.23 4.44 7.79
C ARG A 86 19.23 4.09 6.70
N ILE A 87 18.80 4.07 5.44
CA ILE A 87 19.67 3.84 4.29
C ILE A 87 20.67 4.99 4.18
N ASP A 88 20.18 6.23 4.23
CA ASP A 88 21.01 7.44 4.15
C ASP A 88 22.07 7.48 5.28
N ALA A 89 21.69 7.12 6.51
CA ALA A 89 22.60 7.06 7.65
C ALA A 89 23.68 5.96 7.54
N LEU A 90 23.37 4.84 6.88
CA LEU A 90 24.34 3.78 6.63
C LEU A 90 25.34 4.18 5.55
N ASP A 91 24.87 4.83 4.49
CA ASP A 91 25.70 5.29 3.38
C ASP A 91 26.73 6.32 3.87
N GLU A 92 26.29 7.29 4.68
CA GLU A 92 27.15 8.32 5.28
C GLU A 92 28.24 7.71 6.19
N SER A 93 27.93 6.64 6.94
CA SER A 93 28.92 5.96 7.78
C SER A 93 29.99 5.19 6.99
N SER A 94 29.66 4.71 5.79
CA SER A 94 30.57 3.93 4.94
C SER A 94 31.59 4.79 4.17
N THR A 95 31.33 6.10 4.03
CA THR A 95 32.24 7.04 3.37
C THR A 95 33.38 7.57 4.26
N PHE A 96 33.36 7.27 5.57
CA PHE A 96 34.39 7.70 6.51
C PHE A 96 35.34 6.57 6.95
N GLU A 97 35.22 5.37 6.37
CA GLU A 97 36.23 4.30 6.45
C GLU A 97 37.19 4.35 5.25
#